data_AF-A0A2N2IMY7-F1
#
_entry.id   AF-A0A2N2IMY7-F1
#
_cell.length_a   1.000
_cell.length_b   1.000
_cell.length_c   1.000
_cell.angle_alpha   90.00
_cell.angle_beta   90.00
_cell.angle_gamma   90.00
#
_symmetry.space_group_name_H-M   'P 1'
#
loop_
_entity.id
_entity.type
_entity.pdbx_description
1 polymer ?
#
loop_
_entity_poly.entity_id
_entity_poly.type
_entity_poly.pdbx_seq_one_letter_code
_entity_poly.pdbx_strand_id
1 'polypeptide(L)' 'MIRSLFSGRTGMTGQQLQLDTIANNLANVNTAGFKKSRAQF' A
#
# COMPACT_ATOMS: atom_id res chain seq x y z
N MET A 1 18.29 -0.45 -19.61
CA MET A 1 16.85 -0.75 -19.78
C MET A 1 16.29 -1.74 -18.76
N ILE A 2 17.00 -2.82 -18.39
CA ILE A 2 16.49 -3.79 -17.39
C ILE A 2 16.40 -3.19 -15.97
N ARG A 3 17.41 -2.43 -15.51
CA ARG A 3 17.41 -1.80 -14.17
C ARG A 3 16.30 -0.76 -13.99
N SER A 4 15.97 0.01 -15.02
CA SER A 4 14.89 1.01 -14.97
C SER A 4 13.51 0.36 -14.88
N LEU A 5 13.32 -0.80 -15.53
CA LEU A 5 12.11 -1.62 -15.36
C LEU A 5 11.97 -2.18 -13.95
N PHE A 6 13.08 -2.64 -13.35
CA PHE A 6 13.06 -3.09 -11.95
C PHE A 6 12.78 -1.95 -10.97
N SER A 7 13.40 -0.78 -11.13
CA SER A 7 13.10 0.39 -10.30
C SER A 7 11.66 0.89 -10.46
N GLY A 8 11.12 0.90 -11.68
CA GLY A 8 9.72 1.24 -11.94
C GLY A 8 8.77 0.21 -11.32
N ARG A 9 9.08 -1.09 -11.44
CA ARG A 9 8.30 -2.17 -10.85
C ARG A 9 8.28 -2.12 -9.32
N THR A 10 9.42 -1.88 -8.67
CA THR A 10 9.48 -1.78 -7.21
C THR A 10 8.70 -0.58 -6.68
N GLY A 11 8.77 0.57 -7.38
CA GLY A 11 7.95 1.75 -7.03
C GLY A 11 6.45 1.49 -7.19
N MET A 12 6.06 0.81 -8.26
CA MET A 12 4.66 0.46 -8.54
C MET A 12 4.12 -0.58 -7.55
N THR A 13 4.92 -1.56 -7.16
CA THR A 13 4.57 -2.54 -6.12
C THR A 13 4.42 -1.88 -4.74
N GLY A 14 5.28 -0.91 -4.41
CA GLY A 14 5.12 -0.10 -3.19
C GLY A 14 3.81 0.70 -3.21
N GLN A 15 3.52 1.39 -4.31
CA GLN A 15 2.26 2.11 -4.48
C GLN A 15 1.03 1.20 -4.39
N GLN A 16 1.07 0.01 -5.01
CA GLN A 16 0.01 -0.99 -4.91
C GLN A 16 -0.25 -1.40 -3.46
N LEU A 17 0.81 -1.72 -2.70
CA LEU A 17 0.71 -2.07 -1.28
C LEU A 17 0.13 -0.92 -0.44
N GLN A 18 0.48 0.33 -0.78
CA GLN A 18 -0.06 1.51 -0.10
C GLN A 18 -1.55 1.68 -0.36
N LEU A 19 -1.99 1.50 -1.61
CA LEU A 19 -3.40 1.55 -1.99
C LEU A 19 -4.19 0.44 -1.29
N ASP A 20 -3.67 -0.78 -1.24
CA ASP A 20 -4.30 -1.90 -0.55
C ASP A 20 -4.46 -1.63 0.95
N THR A 21 -3.45 -1.00 1.58
CA THR A 21 -3.48 -0.60 3.00
C THR A 21 -4.52 0.49 3.24
N ILE A 22 -4.60 1.50 2.35
CA ILE A 22 -5.61 2.56 2.43
C ILE A 22 -7.01 1.99 2.25
N ALA A 23 -7.21 1.11 1.26
CA ALA A 23 -8.48 0.44 1.01
C ALA A 23 -8.93 -0.38 2.22
N ASN A 24 -8.03 -1.15 2.85
CA ASN A 24 -8.32 -1.89 4.07
C ASN A 24 -8.70 -0.99 5.24
N ASN A 25 -7.97 0.12 5.42
CA ASN A 25 -8.25 1.08 6.48
C ASN A 25 -9.56 1.82 6.28
N LEU A 26 -9.94 2.10 5.03
CA LEU A 26 -11.19 2.76 4.68
C LEU A 26 -12.38 1.81 4.86
N ALA A 27 -12.24 0.56 4.42
CA ALA A 27 -13.27 -0.46 4.60
C ALA A 27 -13.56 -0.74 6.09
N ASN A 28 -12.52 -0.71 6.93
CA ASN A 28 -12.64 -1.00 8.37
C ASN A 28 -12.77 0.25 9.25
N VAL A 29 -13.08 1.42 8.68
CA VAL A 29 -13.18 2.68 9.46
C VAL A 29 -14.31 2.64 10.50
N ASN A 30 -15.37 1.88 10.24
CA ASN A 30 -16.53 1.75 11.12
C ASN A 30 -16.46 0.50 12.03
N THR A 31 -15.40 -0.30 11.94
CA THR A 31 -15.25 -1.54 12.74
C THR A 31 -14.74 -1.17 14.13
N ALA A 32 -15.54 -1.44 15.17
CA ALA A 32 -15.17 -1.14 16.55
C ALA A 32 -13.89 -1.91 16.97
N GLY A 33 -12.84 -1.19 17.38
CA GLY A 33 -11.55 -1.77 17.79
C GLY A 33 -10.52 -1.95 16.67
N PHE A 34 -10.80 -1.50 15.43
CA PHE A 34 -9.84 -1.58 14.33
C PHE A 34 -8.65 -0.62 14.51
N LYS A 35 -7.43 -1.16 14.42
CA LYS A 35 -6.19 -0.37 14.45
C LYS A 35 -5.72 -0.10 13.02
N LYS A 36 -5.67 1.18 12.64
CA LYS A 36 -5.15 1.62 11.34
C LYS A 36 -3.69 1.17 11.16
N SER A 37 -3.41 0.49 10.06
CA SER A 37 -2.04 0.16 9.63
C SER A 37 -1.56 1.17 8.60
N ARG A 38 -0.29 1.60 8.65
CA ARG A 38 0.30 2.51 7.66
C ARG A 38 1.51 1.84 7.03
N ALA A 39 1.45 1.58 5.72
CA ALA A 39 2.62 1.19 4.97
C ALA A 39 3.56 2.42 4.86
N GLN A 40 4.80 2.26 5.32
CA GLN A 40 5.87 3.25 5.17
C GLN A 40 6.95 2.62 4.28
N PHE A 41 7.38 3.36 3.25
CA PHE A 41 8.41 2.96 2.29
C PHE A 41 9.67 3.80 2.51
#